data_AF-A0A9P7EHZ5-F1
#
_entry.id   AF-A0A9P7EHZ5-F1
#
_cell.length_a   1.000
_cell.length_b   1.000
_cell.length_c   1.000
_cell.angle_alpha   90.00
_cell.angle_beta   90.00
_cell.angle_gamma   90.00
#
_symmetry.space_group_name_H-M   'P 1'
#
loop_
_entity.id
_entity.type
_entity.pdbx_description
1 polymer ?
#
loop_
_entity_poly.entity_id
_entity_poly.type
_entity_poly.pdbx_seq_one_letter_code
_entity_poly.pdbx_strand_id
1 'polypeptide(L)'
;MLPQFDHAKNLHPHGSRDLGNGYILLTKSDKKPVVVNGLQSAVIADFLGQPSPKFRHWARLRLPNGQIARSAWTETQKSPEDVLLHGQERFAEVLYFAQLAMENDDHNSNNEEDENNWHFVNVTLVTLYSLPQPELLALSYGALISCIHKGEESLCVIDVNTIQSVVSMIPHKPTLPNGQVEEWFFLVEKTGLDIARCGLQDDNGDID
;
A
#
# COMPACT_ATOMS: atom_id res chain seq x y z
N MET A 1 35.22 -3.11 21.57
CA MET A 1 35.31 -2.37 20.29
C MET A 1 34.46 -3.12 19.28
N LEU A 2 33.35 -2.54 18.84
CA LEU A 2 32.53 -3.09 17.77
C LEU A 2 33.10 -2.59 16.42
N PRO A 3 33.33 -3.45 15.42
CA PRO A 3 33.76 -2.99 14.12
C PRO A 3 32.61 -2.24 13.45
N GLN A 4 32.89 -1.02 12.98
CA GLN A 4 32.02 -0.28 12.07
C GLN A 4 32.13 -0.93 10.69
N PHE A 5 31.00 -1.34 10.12
CA PHE A 5 30.93 -1.72 8.71
C PHE A 5 30.72 -0.46 7.86
N ASP A 6 31.60 -0.25 6.88
CA ASP A 6 31.57 0.86 5.94
C ASP A 6 30.25 0.95 5.16
N HIS A 7 29.81 2.19 4.87
CA HIS A 7 28.52 2.50 4.26
C HIS A 7 28.44 2.33 2.73
N ALA A 8 27.23 1.92 2.31
CA ALA A 8 26.53 2.17 1.05
C ALA A 8 26.97 1.40 -0.22
N LYS A 9 26.76 0.08 -0.22
CA LYS A 9 26.43 -0.67 -1.44
C LYS A 9 24.91 -0.73 -1.58
N ASN A 10 24.35 -0.06 -2.59
CA ASN A 10 22.94 -0.08 -3.02
C ASN A 10 21.93 -0.45 -1.92
N LEU A 11 21.39 0.54 -1.19
CA LEU A 11 20.46 0.31 -0.07
C LEU A 11 19.19 -0.49 -0.44
N HIS A 12 18.90 -0.66 -1.74
CA HIS A 12 17.67 -1.28 -2.23
C HIS A 12 17.97 -2.34 -3.31
N PRO A 13 17.15 -3.41 -3.38
CA PRO A 13 17.25 -4.40 -4.44
C PRO A 13 17.10 -3.79 -5.83
N HIS A 14 17.82 -4.33 -6.81
CA HIS A 14 17.79 -3.85 -8.19
C HIS A 14 16.35 -3.82 -8.76
N GLY A 15 15.91 -2.68 -9.27
CA GLY A 15 14.55 -2.48 -9.77
C GLY A 15 13.57 -1.93 -8.73
N SER A 16 14.04 -1.55 -7.54
CA SER A 16 13.27 -0.71 -6.62
C SER A 16 13.11 0.72 -7.16
N ARG A 17 12.05 1.41 -6.76
CA ARG A 17 11.83 2.82 -7.08
C ARG A 17 11.62 3.65 -5.82
N ASP A 18 12.50 4.63 -5.61
CA ASP A 18 12.34 5.62 -4.54
C ASP A 18 11.21 6.59 -4.88
N LEU A 19 10.28 6.77 -3.95
CA LEU A 19 9.13 7.67 -4.07
C LEU A 19 9.31 8.97 -3.28
N GLY A 20 10.43 9.12 -2.57
CA GLY A 20 10.66 10.18 -1.59
C GLY A 20 10.11 9.84 -0.20
N ASN A 21 10.46 10.68 0.78
CA ASN A 21 9.99 10.57 2.18
C ASN A 21 10.24 9.21 2.87
N GLY A 22 11.13 8.37 2.33
CA GLY A 22 11.42 7.03 2.84
C GLY A 22 10.53 5.92 2.27
N TYR A 23 9.58 6.24 1.39
CA TYR A 23 8.72 5.26 0.70
C TYR A 23 9.41 4.70 -0.55
N ILE A 24 9.42 3.37 -0.70
CA ILE A 24 10.12 2.70 -1.81
C ILE A 24 9.30 1.55 -2.37
N LEU A 25 9.02 1.58 -3.67
CA LEU A 25 8.44 0.43 -4.38
C LEU A 25 9.49 -0.66 -4.57
N LEU A 26 9.15 -1.91 -4.29
CA LEU A 26 10.07 -3.05 -4.38
C LEU A 26 9.77 -3.93 -5.60
N THR A 27 10.83 -4.53 -6.15
CA THR A 27 10.96 -5.18 -7.46
C THR A 27 9.81 -6.01 -8.02
N LYS A 28 8.95 -6.60 -7.18
CA LYS A 28 7.79 -7.39 -7.60
C LYS A 28 6.75 -6.46 -8.25
N SER A 29 6.86 -6.28 -9.56
CA SER A 29 6.01 -5.40 -10.38
C SER A 29 5.69 -5.99 -11.74
N ASP A 30 4.76 -5.38 -12.46
CA ASP A 30 4.48 -5.72 -13.85
C ASP A 30 5.72 -5.60 -14.73
N LYS A 31 5.91 -6.55 -15.65
CA LYS A 31 6.98 -6.49 -16.67
C LYS A 31 6.76 -5.40 -17.73
N LYS A 32 5.51 -5.01 -17.98
CA LYS A 32 5.13 -3.96 -18.94
C LYS A 32 4.00 -3.10 -18.36
N PRO A 33 3.91 -1.81 -18.71
CA PRO A 33 2.77 -1.01 -18.32
C PRO A 33 1.45 -1.60 -18.83
N VAL A 34 0.41 -1.51 -18.02
CA VAL A 34 -0.93 -2.02 -18.27
C VAL A 34 -1.93 -0.87 -18.37
N VAL A 35 -3.07 -1.15 -19.02
CA VAL A 35 -4.25 -0.28 -19.01
C VAL A 35 -5.27 -0.96 -18.10
N VAL A 36 -5.75 -0.25 -17.08
CA VAL A 36 -6.89 -0.73 -16.28
C VAL A 36 -8.20 -0.22 -16.86
N ASN A 37 -9.26 -1.02 -16.72
CA ASN A 37 -10.59 -0.73 -17.24
C ASN A 37 -11.64 -0.81 -16.12
N GLY A 38 -12.86 -0.35 -16.41
CA GLY A 38 -13.98 -0.44 -15.49
C GLY A 38 -13.78 0.42 -14.24
N LEU A 39 -14.19 -0.11 -13.08
CA LEU A 39 -14.23 0.65 -11.83
C LEU A 39 -12.86 1.19 -11.41
N GLN A 40 -11.78 0.42 -11.57
CA GLN A 40 -10.42 0.86 -11.24
C GLN A 40 -10.00 2.09 -12.06
N SER A 41 -10.29 2.07 -13.37
CA SER A 41 -9.99 3.19 -14.26
C SER A 41 -10.76 4.44 -13.85
N ALA A 42 -12.02 4.28 -13.45
CA ALA A 42 -12.87 5.37 -13.00
C ALA A 42 -12.38 6.01 -11.70
N VAL A 43 -12.02 5.22 -10.67
CA VAL A 43 -11.52 5.78 -9.40
C VAL A 43 -10.14 6.40 -9.52
N ILE A 44 -9.28 5.89 -10.42
CA ILE A 44 -8.01 6.53 -10.74
C ILE A 44 -8.26 7.85 -11.47
N ALA A 45 -9.18 7.87 -12.43
CA ALA A 45 -9.49 9.09 -13.15
C ALA A 45 -10.09 10.17 -12.25
N ASP A 46 -10.97 9.79 -11.33
CA ASP A 46 -11.56 10.68 -10.32
C ASP A 46 -10.48 11.27 -9.39
N PHE A 47 -9.58 10.44 -8.88
CA PHE A 47 -8.46 10.88 -8.04
C PHE A 47 -7.51 11.85 -8.76
N LEU A 48 -7.23 11.59 -10.04
CA LEU A 48 -6.30 12.40 -10.83
C LEU A 48 -6.93 13.64 -11.45
N GLY A 49 -8.26 13.69 -11.56
CA GLY A 49 -8.97 14.70 -12.37
C GLY A 49 -8.82 14.53 -13.89
N GLN A 50 -8.23 13.41 -14.36
CA GLN A 50 -8.01 13.13 -15.78
C GLN A 50 -7.97 11.62 -16.07
N PRO A 51 -8.08 11.16 -17.33
CA PRO A 51 -8.10 9.74 -17.65
C PRO A 51 -6.90 8.96 -17.10
N SER A 52 -7.14 7.73 -16.63
CA SER A 52 -6.10 6.85 -16.08
C SER A 52 -5.00 6.56 -17.12
N PRO A 53 -3.72 6.88 -16.84
CA PRO A 53 -2.62 6.58 -17.75
C PRO A 53 -2.25 5.09 -17.70
N LYS A 54 -1.34 4.65 -18.56
CA LYS A 54 -0.71 3.33 -18.43
C LYS A 54 0.29 3.34 -17.28
N PHE A 55 0.28 2.31 -16.44
CA PHE A 55 1.22 2.19 -15.32
C PHE A 55 1.60 0.74 -15.05
N ARG A 56 2.48 0.51 -14.09
CA ARG A 56 2.83 -0.84 -13.60
C ARG A 56 2.24 -1.03 -12.22
N HIS A 57 1.64 -2.18 -11.97
CA HIS A 57 1.35 -2.60 -10.60
C HIS A 57 2.65 -2.95 -9.89
N TRP A 58 2.70 -2.64 -8.61
CA TRP A 58 3.76 -3.03 -7.69
C TRP A 58 3.12 -3.76 -6.51
N ALA A 59 3.68 -4.92 -6.16
CA ALA A 59 3.14 -5.76 -5.11
C ALA A 59 3.57 -5.33 -3.70
N ARG A 60 4.64 -4.52 -3.61
CA ARG A 60 5.33 -4.25 -2.35
C ARG A 60 5.79 -2.81 -2.25
N LEU A 61 5.56 -2.23 -1.09
CA LEU A 61 5.99 -0.90 -0.70
C LEU A 61 6.73 -0.98 0.64
N ARG A 62 7.96 -0.47 0.69
CA ARG A 62 8.65 -0.22 1.96
C ARG A 62 8.24 1.15 2.48
N LEU A 63 7.79 1.22 3.73
CA LEU A 63 7.38 2.42 4.44
C LEU A 63 8.60 3.12 5.08
N PRO A 64 8.48 4.39 5.50
CA PRO A 64 9.57 5.13 6.15
C PRO A 64 10.03 4.48 7.46
N ASN A 65 9.12 3.81 8.17
CA ASN A 65 9.40 3.06 9.39
C ASN A 65 10.09 1.69 9.13
N GLY A 66 10.36 1.34 7.87
CA GLY A 66 11.01 0.10 7.45
C GLY A 66 10.09 -1.09 7.26
N GLN A 67 8.79 -1.00 7.60
CA GLN A 67 7.81 -2.04 7.31
C GLN A 67 7.67 -2.25 5.80
N ILE A 68 7.34 -3.46 5.36
CA ILE A 68 7.08 -3.77 3.95
C ILE A 68 5.61 -4.14 3.82
N ALA A 69 4.80 -3.20 3.32
CA ALA A 69 3.41 -3.45 2.97
C ALA A 69 3.33 -4.32 1.71
N ARG A 70 2.43 -5.29 1.73
CA ARG A 70 2.19 -6.23 0.64
C ARG A 70 0.76 -6.14 0.16
N SER A 71 0.60 -6.09 -1.15
CA SER A 71 -0.70 -6.00 -1.78
C SER A 71 -1.29 -7.38 -2.10
N ALA A 72 -2.60 -7.44 -2.29
CA ALA A 72 -3.32 -8.61 -2.81
C ALA A 72 -2.86 -9.02 -4.22
N TRP A 73 -2.29 -8.10 -4.99
CA TRP A 73 -1.81 -8.36 -6.34
C TRP A 73 -0.59 -9.30 -6.38
N THR A 74 -0.76 -10.48 -7.00
CA THR A 74 0.26 -11.51 -7.31
C THR A 74 1.00 -12.17 -6.13
N GLU A 75 0.64 -11.87 -4.88
CA GLU A 75 1.18 -12.55 -3.69
C GLU A 75 0.22 -13.62 -3.13
N THR A 76 -0.52 -14.33 -3.99
CA THR A 76 -1.52 -15.38 -3.68
C THR A 76 -1.06 -16.54 -2.78
N GLN A 77 0.19 -16.54 -2.31
CA GLN A 77 0.72 -17.47 -1.33
C GLN A 77 0.71 -16.95 0.11
N LYS A 78 0.36 -15.67 0.34
CA LYS A 78 0.19 -15.04 1.65
C LYS A 78 -1.05 -14.14 1.63
N SER A 79 -1.75 -14.01 2.75
CA SER A 79 -2.83 -13.03 2.87
C SER A 79 -2.28 -11.63 2.56
N PRO A 80 -3.00 -10.80 1.78
CA PRO A 80 -2.67 -9.39 1.65
C PRO A 80 -2.53 -8.75 3.02
N GLU A 81 -1.68 -7.73 3.10
CA GLU A 81 -1.52 -6.97 4.33
C GLU A 81 -2.39 -5.73 4.29
N ASP A 82 -2.93 -5.38 5.45
CA ASP A 82 -3.75 -4.19 5.62
C ASP A 82 -2.88 -3.03 6.09
N VAL A 83 -3.34 -1.81 5.82
CA VAL A 83 -2.63 -0.59 6.20
C VAL A 83 -3.48 0.31 7.08
N LEU A 84 -2.84 0.97 8.04
CA LEU A 84 -3.41 2.09 8.78
C LEU A 84 -3.11 3.40 8.04
N LEU A 85 -4.12 4.25 7.89
CA LEU A 85 -4.01 5.53 7.19
C LEU A 85 -3.81 6.70 8.16
N HIS A 86 -2.86 7.58 7.85
CA HIS A 86 -2.54 8.80 8.59
C HIS A 86 -3.79 9.69 8.78
N GLY A 87 -4.02 10.11 10.02
CA GLY A 87 -5.03 11.14 10.35
C GLY A 87 -6.49 10.72 10.23
N GLN A 88 -6.78 9.43 10.00
CA GLN A 88 -8.15 8.94 9.75
C GLN A 88 -8.58 7.76 10.64
N GLU A 89 -7.70 7.12 11.41
CA GLU A 89 -7.99 5.85 12.13
C GLU A 89 -8.73 4.82 11.25
N ARG A 90 -8.40 4.80 9.95
CA ARG A 90 -9.00 3.91 8.96
C ARG A 90 -8.02 2.83 8.55
N PHE A 91 -8.57 1.66 8.29
CA PHE A 91 -7.84 0.50 7.79
C PHE A 91 -8.24 0.21 6.35
N ALA A 92 -7.32 -0.30 5.57
CA ALA A 92 -7.57 -0.65 4.18
C ALA A 92 -6.78 -1.90 3.76
N GLU A 93 -7.42 -2.77 2.98
CA GLU A 93 -6.74 -3.84 2.27
C GLU A 93 -6.08 -3.23 1.02
N VAL A 94 -4.78 -3.49 0.83
CA VAL A 94 -4.06 -2.96 -0.32
C VAL A 94 -4.23 -3.89 -1.53
N LEU A 95 -4.77 -3.37 -2.63
CA LEU A 95 -4.86 -4.12 -3.88
C LEU A 95 -3.56 -4.07 -4.66
N TYR A 96 -2.98 -2.88 -4.82
CA TYR A 96 -1.65 -2.67 -5.41
C TYR A 96 -1.13 -1.25 -5.18
N PHE A 97 0.18 -1.08 -5.36
CA PHE A 97 0.84 0.22 -5.45
C PHE A 97 1.12 0.57 -6.91
N ALA A 98 1.13 1.86 -7.24
CA ALA A 98 1.47 2.33 -8.58
C ALA A 98 2.15 3.70 -8.54
N GLN A 99 2.95 3.97 -9.56
CA GLN A 99 3.41 5.32 -9.85
C GLN A 99 2.95 5.69 -11.26
N LEU A 100 2.19 6.78 -11.34
CA LEU A 100 1.48 7.23 -12.55
C LEU A 100 2.25 8.40 -13.16
N ALA A 101 2.53 8.34 -14.46
CA ALA A 101 3.13 9.45 -15.20
C ALA A 101 2.02 10.41 -15.65
N MET A 102 2.18 11.69 -15.33
CA MET A 102 1.20 12.74 -15.54
C MET A 102 1.84 13.88 -16.29
N GLU A 103 1.13 14.43 -17.27
CA GLU A 103 1.56 15.63 -17.99
C GLU A 103 1.31 16.87 -17.12
N ASN A 104 2.24 17.82 -17.11
CA ASN A 104 2.06 19.08 -16.40
C ASN A 104 1.00 19.92 -17.12
N ASP A 105 0.01 20.43 -16.38
CA ASP A 105 -1.06 21.29 -16.92
C ASP A 105 -0.62 22.77 -17.03
N ASP A 106 0.66 23.07 -16.76
CA ASP A 106 1.23 24.42 -16.70
C ASP A 106 1.43 25.04 -18.08
N HIS A 107 0.32 25.42 -18.73
CA HIS A 107 0.32 26.34 -19.87
C HIS A 107 0.74 27.78 -19.49
N ASN A 108 1.08 28.06 -18.23
CA ASN A 108 1.35 29.41 -17.71
C ASN A 108 2.78 29.62 -17.16
N SER A 109 3.67 28.63 -17.29
CA SER A 109 5.08 28.80 -16.92
C SER A 109 5.85 29.37 -18.11
N ASN A 110 6.17 30.68 -18.07
CA ASN A 110 7.10 31.33 -19.01
C ASN A 110 8.57 30.92 -18.78
N ASN A 111 8.83 29.79 -18.12
CA ASN A 111 10.17 29.32 -17.83
C ASN A 111 10.55 28.30 -18.91
N GLU A 112 11.28 28.77 -19.92
CA GLU A 112 11.80 27.99 -21.06
C GLU A 112 12.85 26.92 -20.66
N GLU A 113 13.04 26.63 -19.37
CA GLU A 113 14.11 25.79 -18.83
C GLU A 113 13.66 24.44 -18.23
N ASP A 114 12.34 24.20 -18.06
CA ASP A 114 11.84 22.90 -17.58
C ASP A 114 11.54 21.95 -18.75
N GLU A 115 12.58 21.27 -19.25
CA GLU A 115 12.48 20.29 -20.36
C GLU A 115 11.60 19.05 -20.06
N ASN A 116 11.06 18.90 -18.84
CA ASN A 116 10.21 17.78 -18.47
C ASN A 116 8.75 18.22 -18.26
N ASN A 117 7.92 18.01 -19.30
CA ASN A 117 6.47 18.20 -19.24
C ASN A 117 5.74 17.15 -18.38
N TRP A 118 6.46 16.37 -17.56
CA TRP A 118 5.90 15.21 -16.88
C TRP A 118 6.30 15.19 -15.41
N HIS A 119 5.34 14.85 -14.56
CA HIS A 119 5.55 14.54 -13.15
C HIS A 119 5.00 13.13 -12.82
N PHE A 120 5.38 12.61 -11.65
CA PHE A 120 4.89 11.33 -11.17
C PHE A 120 3.96 11.52 -9.98
N VAL A 121 2.86 10.76 -9.95
CA VAL A 121 1.95 10.67 -8.82
C VAL A 121 2.01 9.26 -8.25
N ASN A 122 2.28 9.18 -6.95
CA ASN A 122 2.44 7.91 -6.24
C ASN A 122 1.13 7.53 -5.57
N VAL A 123 0.52 6.43 -6.01
CA VAL A 123 -0.81 6.04 -5.55
C VAL A 123 -0.85 4.61 -5.03
N THR A 124 -1.82 4.36 -4.17
CA THR A 124 -2.20 3.01 -3.74
C THR A 124 -3.68 2.80 -4.02
N LEU A 125 -4.03 1.68 -4.65
CA LEU A 125 -5.42 1.27 -4.79
C LEU A 125 -5.77 0.36 -3.63
N VAL A 126 -6.88 0.67 -2.94
CA VAL A 126 -7.28 -0.01 -1.71
C VAL A 126 -8.79 -0.28 -1.67
N THR A 127 -9.20 -1.25 -0.86
CA THR A 127 -10.58 -1.39 -0.37
C THR A 127 -10.59 -1.07 1.12
N LEU A 128 -11.53 -0.24 1.55
CA LEU A 128 -11.59 0.24 2.93
C LEU A 128 -12.33 -0.75 3.83
N TYR A 129 -11.88 -0.85 5.07
CA TYR A 129 -12.73 -1.36 6.14
C TYR A 129 -13.71 -0.28 6.59
N SER A 130 -14.81 -0.70 7.22
CA SER A 130 -15.71 0.22 7.93
C SER A 130 -14.98 0.93 9.07
N LEU A 131 -15.62 1.95 9.64
CA LEU A 131 -15.20 2.45 10.95
C LEU A 131 -15.34 1.33 12.01
N PRO A 132 -14.56 1.39 13.10
CA PRO A 132 -14.67 0.42 14.19
C PRO A 132 -16.08 0.35 14.76
N GLN A 133 -16.53 -0.85 15.12
CA GLN A 133 -17.82 -1.06 15.78
C GLN A 133 -17.80 -0.36 17.16
N PRO A 134 -18.68 0.61 17.41
CA PRO A 134 -18.60 1.46 18.60
C PRO A 134 -18.90 0.72 19.92
N GLU A 135 -19.81 -0.24 19.92
CA GLU A 135 -20.16 -1.05 21.09
C GLU A 135 -19.08 -2.07 21.45
N LEU A 136 -18.48 -2.79 20.49
CA LEU A 136 -17.36 -3.71 20.72
C LEU A 136 -16.14 -2.96 21.22
N LEU A 137 -15.88 -1.79 20.64
CA LEU A 137 -14.80 -0.91 21.10
C LEU A 137 -15.05 -0.42 22.54
N ALA A 138 -16.27 0.00 22.85
CA ALA A 138 -16.64 0.45 24.21
C ALA A 138 -16.60 -0.69 25.24
N LEU A 139 -17.16 -1.86 24.93
CA LEU A 139 -17.21 -3.04 25.81
C LEU A 139 -15.81 -3.60 26.09
N SER A 140 -14.89 -3.46 25.13
CA SER A 140 -13.50 -3.87 25.27
C SER A 140 -12.60 -2.79 25.88
N TYR A 141 -13.16 -1.63 26.28
CA TYR A 141 -12.38 -0.47 26.76
C TYR A 141 -11.27 -0.03 25.78
N GLY A 142 -11.57 -0.10 24.48
CA GLY A 142 -10.63 0.28 23.41
C GLY A 142 -9.68 -0.85 22.98
N ALA A 143 -9.73 -2.03 23.60
CA ALA A 143 -8.80 -3.12 23.29
C ALA A 143 -9.16 -3.90 22.01
N LEU A 144 -10.42 -3.85 21.55
CA LEU A 144 -10.89 -4.54 20.36
C LEU A 144 -11.40 -3.55 19.32
N ILE A 145 -10.58 -3.32 18.30
CA ILE A 145 -10.99 -2.64 17.08
C ILE A 145 -11.47 -3.70 16.10
N SER A 146 -12.78 -3.73 15.82
CA SER A 146 -13.40 -4.63 14.85
C SER A 146 -14.12 -3.85 13.76
N CYS A 147 -13.86 -4.20 12.50
CA CYS A 147 -14.43 -3.56 11.32
C CYS A 147 -15.01 -4.59 10.35
N ILE A 148 -15.84 -4.14 9.41
CA ILE A 148 -16.34 -4.94 8.29
C ILE A 148 -15.46 -4.64 7.07
N HIS A 149 -15.03 -5.66 6.34
CA HIS A 149 -14.39 -5.46 5.05
C HIS A 149 -15.44 -5.08 4.00
N LYS A 150 -15.35 -3.87 3.45
CA LYS A 150 -16.38 -3.37 2.52
C LYS A 150 -16.19 -3.88 1.09
N GLY A 151 -15.01 -4.39 0.72
CA GLY A 151 -14.76 -4.88 -0.64
C GLY A 151 -14.93 -3.78 -1.71
N GLU A 152 -15.36 -4.17 -2.91
CA GLU A 152 -15.34 -3.31 -4.10
C GLU A 152 -16.19 -2.03 -3.99
N GLU A 153 -17.25 -2.01 -3.17
CA GLU A 153 -18.07 -0.79 -2.94
C GLU A 153 -17.28 0.34 -2.25
N SER A 154 -16.13 0.02 -1.66
CA SER A 154 -15.24 0.96 -1.00
C SER A 154 -13.94 1.21 -1.76
N LEU A 155 -13.83 0.69 -2.99
CA LEU A 155 -12.65 0.83 -3.81
C LEU A 155 -12.31 2.30 -4.01
N CYS A 156 -11.10 2.70 -3.63
CA CYS A 156 -10.62 4.05 -3.85
C CYS A 156 -9.11 4.12 -4.02
N VAL A 157 -8.65 5.28 -4.49
CA VAL A 157 -7.24 5.61 -4.63
C VAL A 157 -6.84 6.54 -3.49
N ILE A 158 -5.67 6.28 -2.89
CA ILE A 158 -5.05 7.12 -1.88
C ILE A 158 -3.62 7.47 -2.29
N ASP A 159 -3.12 8.61 -1.83
CA ASP A 159 -1.69 8.94 -1.94
C ASP A 159 -0.88 7.97 -1.07
N VAL A 160 0.24 7.45 -1.60
CA VAL A 160 1.14 6.53 -0.89
C VAL A 160 1.58 7.07 0.47
N ASN A 161 1.80 8.37 0.60
CA ASN A 161 2.24 9.02 1.84
C ASN A 161 1.17 9.00 2.95
N THR A 162 -0.08 8.68 2.62
CA THR A 162 -1.13 8.48 3.64
C THR A 162 -0.95 7.18 4.41
N ILE A 163 -0.15 6.23 3.93
CA ILE A 163 0.08 4.95 4.60
C ILE A 163 1.02 5.16 5.80
N GLN A 164 0.50 4.96 7.01
CA GLN A 164 1.25 5.13 8.25
C GLN A 164 2.00 3.87 8.64
N SER A 165 1.32 2.72 8.61
CA SER A 165 1.88 1.45 9.05
C SER A 165 1.16 0.26 8.43
N VAL A 166 1.84 -0.88 8.43
CA VAL A 166 1.27 -2.19 8.12
C VAL A 166 0.64 -2.78 9.37
N VAL A 167 -0.58 -3.27 9.22
CA VAL A 167 -1.35 -3.95 10.26
C VAL A 167 -1.87 -5.29 9.73
N SER A 168 -2.55 -6.05 10.57
CA SER A 168 -3.25 -7.26 10.14
C SER A 168 -4.69 -7.21 10.62
N MET A 169 -5.63 -7.29 9.70
CA MET A 169 -7.05 -7.40 9.97
C MET A 169 -7.43 -8.88 9.93
N ILE A 170 -7.68 -9.46 11.09
CA ILE A 170 -7.86 -10.91 11.22
C ILE A 170 -9.36 -11.23 11.25
N PRO A 171 -9.86 -12.12 10.38
CA PRO A 171 -11.27 -12.47 10.37
C PRO A 171 -11.70 -13.14 11.68
N HIS A 172 -12.84 -12.72 12.22
CA HIS A 172 -13.48 -13.31 13.39
C HIS A 172 -15.01 -13.18 13.31
N LYS A 173 -15.73 -13.84 14.23
CA LYS A 173 -17.19 -13.86 14.28
C LYS A 173 -17.72 -13.51 15.68
N PRO A 174 -17.65 -12.24 16.10
CA PRO A 174 -18.14 -11.83 17.41
C PRO A 174 -19.66 -11.97 17.47
N THR A 175 -20.17 -12.29 18.66
CA THR A 175 -21.60 -12.13 18.96
C THR A 175 -21.81 -10.69 19.40
N LEU A 176 -22.56 -9.92 18.60
CA LEU A 176 -22.90 -8.53 18.93
C LEU A 176 -23.92 -8.46 20.08
N PRO A 177 -24.05 -7.32 20.79
CA PRO A 177 -25.01 -7.16 21.88
C PRO A 177 -26.46 -7.42 21.49
N ASN A 178 -26.80 -7.23 20.21
CA ASN A 178 -28.12 -7.55 19.65
C ASN A 178 -28.32 -9.03 19.30
N GLY A 179 -27.33 -9.89 19.58
CA GLY A 179 -27.35 -11.33 19.33
C GLY A 179 -26.97 -11.75 17.90
N GLN A 180 -26.68 -10.79 17.00
CA GLN A 180 -26.23 -11.12 15.65
C GLN A 180 -24.81 -11.66 15.64
N VAL A 181 -24.55 -12.62 14.76
CA VAL A 181 -23.21 -13.14 14.46
C VAL A 181 -22.93 -12.87 13.00
N GLU A 182 -21.92 -12.04 12.76
CA GLU A 182 -21.51 -11.62 11.42
C GLU A 182 -20.00 -11.85 11.26
N GLU A 183 -19.50 -11.78 10.03
CA GLU A 183 -18.05 -11.82 9.78
C GLU A 183 -17.48 -10.41 9.92
N TRP A 184 -16.51 -10.28 10.82
CA TRP A 184 -15.81 -9.05 11.13
C TRP A 184 -14.31 -9.30 11.00
N PHE A 185 -13.52 -8.24 11.06
CA PHE A 185 -12.08 -8.29 11.08
C PHE A 185 -11.56 -7.44 12.22
N PHE A 186 -10.73 -8.00 13.09
CA PHE A 186 -10.15 -7.25 14.19
C PHE A 186 -8.69 -6.88 13.94
N LEU A 187 -8.30 -5.72 14.42
CA LEU A 187 -6.95 -5.20 14.28
C LEU A 187 -5.97 -5.99 15.15
N VAL A 188 -4.86 -6.39 14.54
CA VAL A 188 -3.66 -6.85 15.22
C VAL A 188 -2.48 -5.98 14.77
N GLU A 189 -1.84 -5.32 15.73
CA GLU A 189 -0.60 -4.59 15.46
C GLU A 189 0.53 -5.59 15.18
N LYS A 190 1.19 -5.42 14.03
CA LYS A 190 2.35 -6.23 13.65
C LYS A 190 3.59 -5.71 14.37
N THR A 191 3.77 -6.08 15.63
CA THR A 191 4.98 -5.75 16.37
C THR A 191 6.17 -6.59 15.87
N GLY A 192 7.19 -5.93 15.29
CA GLY A 192 8.56 -6.46 15.20
C GLY A 192 8.88 -7.59 14.20
N LEU A 193 7.98 -8.01 13.31
CA LEU A 193 8.24 -9.23 12.50
C LEU A 193 8.98 -8.99 11.16
N ASP A 194 8.97 -7.79 10.59
CA ASP A 194 9.54 -7.55 9.23
C ASP A 194 11.02 -7.16 9.21
N ILE A 195 11.69 -7.02 10.36
CA ILE A 195 13.14 -6.72 10.43
C ILE A 195 13.97 -7.97 10.04
N ALA A 196 13.39 -9.17 10.07
CA ALA A 196 14.12 -10.43 9.94
C ALA A 196 14.33 -10.95 8.50
N ARG A 197 13.98 -10.20 7.45
CA ARG A 197 14.10 -10.68 6.05
C ARG A 197 15.08 -9.89 5.18
N CYS A 198 16.15 -9.39 5.78
CA CYS A 198 17.39 -9.05 5.07
C CYS A 198 18.28 -10.30 5.00
N GLY A 199 18.11 -11.13 3.96
CA GLY A 199 19.04 -12.22 3.72
C GLY A 199 18.41 -13.49 3.17
N LEU A 200 17.89 -13.44 1.95
CA LEU A 200 18.03 -14.57 1.04
C LEU A 200 18.46 -13.96 -0.30
N GLN A 201 19.73 -14.17 -0.65
CA GLN A 201 20.21 -13.98 -2.01
C GLN A 201 19.46 -15.00 -2.86
N ASP A 202 18.70 -14.54 -3.84
CA ASP A 202 18.19 -15.41 -4.90
C ASP A 202 19.44 -15.81 -5.71
N ASP A 203 19.97 -17.00 -5.45
CA ASP A 203 20.97 -17.63 -6.30
C ASP A 203 20.34 -17.83 -7.68
N ASN A 204 20.80 -17.03 -8.64
CA ASN A 204 20.59 -17.28 -10.06
C ASN A 204 21.30 -18.59 -10.40
N GLY A 205 20.53 -19.67 -10.47
CA GLY A 205 20.93 -20.88 -11.15
C GLY A 205 20.92 -20.62 -12.65
N ASP A 206 22.08 -20.23 -13.19
CA ASP A 206 22.40 -20.49 -14.59
C ASP A 206 22.33 -22.01 -14.81
N ILE A 207 21.49 -22.44 -15.76
CA ILE A 207 21.59 -23.77 -16.35
C ILE A 207 21.54 -23.57 -17.86
N ASP A 208 22.71 -23.84 -18.46
CA ASP A 208 23.10 -24.00 -19.88
C ASP A 208 22.04 -23.84 -20.98
#